data_AF-A0A351Y3C2-F1
#
_entry.id   AF-A0A351Y3C2-F1
#
_cell.length_a   1.000
_cell.length_b   1.000
_cell.length_c   1.000
_cell.angle_alpha   90.00
_cell.angle_beta   90.00
_cell.angle_gamma   90.00
#
_symmetry.space_group_name_H-M   'P 1'
#
loop_
_entity.id
_entity.type
_entity.pdbx_description
1 polymer ?
#
loop_
_entity_poly.entity_id
_entity_poly.type
_entity_poly.pdbx_seq_one_letter_code
_entity_poly.pdbx_strand_id
1 'polypeptide(L)' 'MYKDTNIALPPLDMLSTKKLIEGTKIATLLKGYRGMAGVNMEELQNVLYRFSALVMDFPEIAEFDINPFAMDQY' A
#
# COMPACT_ATOMS: atom_id res chain seq x y z
N MET A 1 -6.93 17.95 -11.17
CA MET A 1 -5.85 16.94 -11.09
C MET A 1 -6.47 15.61 -10.74
N TYR A 2 -6.23 14.55 -11.51
CA TYR A 2 -6.80 13.23 -11.21
C TYR A 2 -6.12 12.66 -9.97
N LYS A 3 -6.87 12.50 -8.88
CA LYS A 3 -6.40 11.84 -7.65
C LYS A 3 -6.35 10.33 -7.92
N ASP A 4 -5.15 9.74 -7.93
CA ASP A 4 -4.98 8.28 -8.05
C ASP A 4 -5.00 7.69 -6.64
N THR A 5 -6.15 7.20 -6.20
CA THR A 5 -6.34 6.68 -4.85
C THR A 5 -7.37 5.57 -4.88
N ASN A 6 -7.17 4.57 -4.03
CA ASN A 6 -8.12 3.51 -3.77
C ASN A 6 -8.28 3.38 -2.25
N ILE A 7 -9.46 2.95 -1.80
CA ILE A 7 -9.84 2.94 -0.38
C ILE A 7 -10.26 1.53 0.01
N ALA A 8 -9.82 1.09 1.19
CA ALA A 8 -10.28 -0.13 1.84
C ALA A 8 -10.43 0.12 3.35
N LEU A 9 -11.22 -0.72 4.01
CA LEU A 9 -11.40 -0.68 5.46
C LEU A 9 -10.55 -1.76 6.13
N PRO A 10 -10.02 -1.51 7.34
CA PRO A 10 -9.41 -2.56 8.14
C PRO A 10 -10.46 -3.59 8.64
N PRO A 11 -10.08 -4.84 8.92
CA PRO A 11 -8.77 -5.44 8.65
C PRO A 11 -8.53 -5.64 7.15
N LEU A 12 -7.32 -5.36 6.70
CA LEU A 12 -6.85 -5.80 5.41
C LEU A 12 -6.45 -7.29 5.47
N ASP A 13 -6.71 -8.00 4.38
CA ASP A 13 -6.23 -9.35 4.12
C ASP A 13 -5.41 -9.35 2.82
N MET A 14 -4.83 -10.49 2.45
CA MET A 14 -3.98 -10.57 1.24
C MET A 14 -4.75 -10.20 -0.04
N LEU A 15 -6.03 -10.59 -0.14
CA LEU A 15 -6.85 -10.33 -1.32
C LEU A 15 -7.27 -8.85 -1.40
N SER A 16 -7.71 -8.25 -0.29
CA SER A 16 -8.13 -6.85 -0.23
C SER A 16 -6.94 -5.91 -0.37
N THR A 17 -5.77 -6.27 0.17
CA THR A 17 -4.52 -5.53 -0.02
C THR A 17 -4.09 -5.54 -1.47
N LYS A 18 -4.11 -6.71 -2.12
CA LYS A 18 -3.83 -6.82 -3.55
C LYS A 18 -4.76 -5.94 -4.38
N LYS A 19 -6.07 -6.00 -4.13
CA LYS A 19 -7.08 -5.16 -4.81
C LYS A 19 -6.87 -3.67 -4.54
N LEU A 20 -6.46 -3.30 -3.32
CA LEU A 20 -6.17 -1.92 -2.95
C LEU A 20 -5.07 -1.36 -3.87
N ILE A 21 -3.97 -2.10 -4.02
CA ILE A 21 -2.86 -1.72 -4.90
C ILE A 21 -3.31 -1.73 -6.36
N GLU A 22 -3.88 -2.83 -6.85
CA GLU A 22 -4.28 -3.00 -8.26
C GLU A 22 -5.35 -2.02 -8.74
N GLY A 23 -6.15 -1.46 -7.83
CA GLY A 23 -7.14 -0.42 -8.15
C GLY A 23 -6.56 0.98 -8.36
N THR A 24 -5.24 1.16 -8.25
CA THR A 24 -4.54 2.42 -8.55
C THR A 24 -3.93 2.39 -9.96
N LYS A 25 -3.81 3.55 -10.60
CA LYS A 25 -3.13 3.68 -11.90
C LYS A 25 -1.62 3.43 -11.75
N ILE A 26 -1.03 3.82 -10.61
CA ILE A 26 0.38 3.60 -10.29
C ILE A 26 0.76 2.12 -10.20
N ALA A 27 -0.20 1.21 -9.99
CA ALA A 27 0.04 -0.24 -9.89
C ALA A 27 0.89 -0.81 -11.04
N THR A 28 0.71 -0.27 -12.25
CA THR A 28 1.51 -0.69 -13.42
C THR A 28 2.98 -0.31 -13.25
N LEU A 29 3.27 0.87 -12.70
CA LEU A 29 4.63 1.36 -12.48
C LEU A 29 5.30 0.66 -11.28
N LEU A 30 4.53 0.28 -10.27
CA LEU A 30 5.03 -0.52 -9.13
C LEU A 30 5.56 -1.89 -9.57
N LYS A 31 5.05 -2.45 -10.68
CA LYS A 31 5.53 -3.71 -11.28
C LYS A 31 6.82 -3.53 -12.11
N GLY A 32 7.33 -2.30 -12.23
CA GLY A 32 8.50 -1.93 -13.02
C GLY A 32 8.13 -1.15 -14.27
N TYR A 33 9.04 -0.29 -14.72
CA TYR A 33 8.83 0.56 -15.90
C TYR A 33 10.15 0.99 -16.54
N ARG A 34 10.25 0.90 -17.87
CA ARG A 34 11.40 1.38 -18.68
C ARG A 34 12.79 1.13 -18.06
N GLY A 35 13.11 -0.14 -17.80
CA GLY A 35 14.42 -0.52 -17.26
C GLY A 35 14.59 -0.31 -15.75
N MET A 36 13.58 0.22 -15.06
CA MET A 36 13.50 0.18 -13.59
C MET A 36 12.83 -1.12 -13.14
N ALA A 37 13.46 -1.80 -12.18
CA ALA A 37 12.86 -2.94 -11.51
C ALA A 37 11.59 -2.52 -10.75
N GLY A 38 10.61 -3.42 -10.69
CA GLY A 38 9.45 -3.24 -9.81
C GLY A 38 9.83 -3.31 -8.34
N VAL A 39 8.93 -2.83 -7.49
CA VAL A 39 9.05 -3.01 -6.03
C VAL A 39 8.75 -4.46 -5.66
N ASN A 40 9.19 -4.88 -4.47
CA ASN A 40 8.75 -6.15 -3.91
C ASN A 40 7.25 -6.07 -3.55
N MET A 41 6.41 -6.63 -4.43
CA MET A 41 4.95 -6.58 -4.29
C MET A 41 4.44 -7.34 -3.07
N GLU A 42 5.13 -8.39 -2.64
CA GLU A 42 4.76 -9.17 -1.45
C GLU A 42 5.06 -8.35 -0.19
N GLU A 43 6.21 -7.69 -0.15
CA GLU A 43 6.58 -6.82 0.96
C GLU A 43 5.68 -5.59 1.06
N LEU A 44 5.34 -4.96 -0.06
CA LEU A 44 4.36 -3.87 -0.08
C LEU A 44 3.01 -4.30 0.47
N GLN A 45 2.53 -5.50 0.10
CA GLN A 45 1.30 -6.06 0.67
C GLN A 45 1.44 -6.29 2.17
N ASN A 46 2.58 -6.83 2.62
CA ASN A 46 2.82 -7.06 4.04
C ASN A 46 2.87 -5.76 4.86
N VAL A 47 3.45 -4.69 4.31
CA VAL A 47 3.43 -3.36 4.95
C VAL A 47 2.02 -2.86 5.17
N LEU A 48 1.16 -2.94 4.13
CA LEU A 48 -0.24 -2.51 4.23
C LEU A 48 -1.04 -3.37 5.19
N TYR A 49 -0.83 -4.70 5.19
CA TYR A 49 -1.44 -5.61 6.15
C TYR A 49 -1.07 -5.25 7.60
N ARG A 50 0.22 -5.05 7.88
CA ARG A 50 0.73 -4.67 9.20
C ARG A 50 0.23 -3.29 9.62
N PHE A 51 0.14 -2.35 8.69
CA PHE A 51 -0.43 -1.03 8.95
C PHE A 51 -1.90 -1.12 9.34
N SER A 52 -2.69 -1.94 8.63
CA SER A 52 -4.07 -2.20 9.00
C SER A 52 -4.21 -2.83 10.39
N ALA A 53 -3.33 -3.76 10.76
CA ALA A 53 -3.32 -4.37 12.08
C ALA A 53 -2.98 -3.33 13.17
N LEU A 54 -1.95 -2.51 12.94
CA LEU A 54 -1.56 -1.42 13.85
C LEU A 54 -2.74 -0.49 14.16
N VAL A 55 -3.43 0.01 13.13
CA VAL A 55 -4.57 0.92 13.35
C VAL A 55 -5.71 0.24 14.11
N MET A 56 -5.89 -1.07 13.97
CA MET A 56 -6.89 -1.82 14.76
C MET A 56 -6.48 -2.01 16.22
N ASP A 57 -5.19 -2.17 16.49
CA ASP A 57 -4.67 -2.38 17.84
C ASP A 57 -4.68 -1.10 18.70
N PHE A 58 -4.70 0.07 18.05
CA PHE A 58 -4.64 1.39 18.71
C PHE A 58 -5.84 2.28 18.30
N PRO A 59 -7.06 2.03 18.84
CA PRO A 59 -8.26 2.77 18.48
C PRO A 59 -8.23 4.26 18.87
N GLU A 60 -7.27 4.69 19.69
CA GLU A 60 -7.01 6.10 20.02
C GLU A 60 -6.41 6.89 18.85
N ILE A 61 -5.88 6.22 17.82
CA ILE A 61 -5.35 6.86 16.61
C ILE A 61 -6.53 7.38 15.77
N ALA A 62 -6.73 8.70 15.79
CA ALA A 62 -7.80 9.35 15.00
C ALA A 62 -7.46 9.45 13.51
N GLU A 63 -6.19 9.68 13.17
CA GLU A 63 -5.70 9.78 11.80
C GLU A 63 -4.22 9.36 11.75
N PHE A 64 -3.85 8.62 10.71
CA PHE A 64 -2.47 8.25 10.43
C PHE A 64 -2.23 8.41 8.92
N ASP A 65 -1.27 9.26 8.56
CA ASP A 65 -0.81 9.43 7.18
C ASP A 65 0.69 9.12 7.07
N ILE A 66 1.08 8.39 6.02
CA ILE A 66 2.48 8.13 5.70
C ILE A 66 2.80 8.84 4.39
N ASN A 67 3.53 9.95 4.48
CA ASN A 67 3.95 10.70 3.31
C ASN A 67 5.26 11.47 3.57
N PRO A 68 6.39 11.12 2.91
CA PRO A 68 6.53 10.08 1.89
C PRO A 68 6.67 8.67 2.50
N PHE A 69 6.21 7.66 1.75
CA PHE A 69 6.60 6.26 1.96
C PHE A 69 7.60 5.85 0.88
N ALA A 70 8.70 5.20 1.28
CA ALA A 70 9.71 4.72 0.37
C ALA A 70 9.99 3.23 0.62
N MET A 71 10.23 2.49 -0.45
CA MET A 71 10.80 1.15 -0.42
C MET A 71 12.12 1.18 -1.18
N ASP A 72 13.19 0.76 -0.54
CA ASP A 72 14.50 0.57 -1.15
C ASP A 72 14.86 -0.92 -1.25
N GLN A 73 16.06 -1.20 -1.73
CA GLN A 73 16.54 -2.56 -2.02
C GLN A 73 17.68 -2.97 -1.07
N TYR A 74 17.88 -2.24 0.04
CA TYR A 74 19.04 -2.36 0.92
C TYR A 74 18.69 -2.99 2.27
#